data_AF-A0A5E8HDX1-F1
#
_entry.id   AF-A0A5E8HDX1-F1
#
_cell.length_a   1.000
_cell.length_b   1.000
_cell.length_c   1.000
_cell.angle_alpha   90.00
_cell.angle_beta   90.00
_cell.angle_gamma   90.00
#
_symmetry.space_group_name_H-M   'P 1'
#
loop_
_entity.id
_entity.type
_entity.pdbx_description
1 polymer ?
#
loop_
_entity_poly.entity_id
_entity_poly.type
_entity_poly.pdbx_seq_one_letter_code
_entity_poly.pdbx_strand_id
1 'polypeptide(L)'
;MPFETAIQCPWCKTKYPNSNVTNCTNCGGTLEYTITSDGMGSEPPIAPRVLPAKFKRRIKYTGNVMTMIGIIFTIPFFWTILFPIIGIFCWRKGLKTANDELLPLEEGKATVGEITDIRKDYTQSLNGESPSIVEFVFEVNGIQHKGNVGNIYDQVHLTKKVGDQLWVVYLPNDPDKSSVWPPLV
;
A
#
# COMPACT_ATOMS: atom_id res chain seq x y z
N MET A 1 18.78 -16.99 30.37
CA MET A 1 18.80 -16.03 29.23
C MET A 1 17.38 -15.96 28.72
N PRO A 2 16.66 -14.84 28.84
CA PRO A 2 15.32 -14.75 28.29
C PRO A 2 15.43 -14.80 26.77
N PHE A 3 14.66 -15.67 26.13
CA PHE A 3 14.54 -15.71 24.68
C PHE A 3 13.94 -14.36 24.25
N GLU A 4 14.69 -13.55 23.51
CA GLU A 4 14.12 -12.38 22.83
C GLU A 4 13.08 -12.91 21.83
N THR A 5 11.80 -12.83 22.20
CA THR A 5 10.70 -13.18 21.30
C THR A 5 10.60 -12.09 20.24
N ALA A 6 11.30 -12.29 19.12
CA ALA A 6 11.20 -11.40 17.97
C ALA A 6 9.76 -11.43 17.43
N ILE A 7 9.09 -10.28 17.43
CA ILE A 7 7.75 -10.13 16.86
C ILE A 7 7.89 -9.89 15.36
N GLN A 8 7.16 -10.67 14.56
CA GLN A 8 7.10 -10.46 13.12
C GLN A 8 5.84 -9.66 12.78
N CYS A 9 6.02 -8.56 12.06
CA CYS A 9 4.89 -7.81 11.53
C CYS A 9 4.02 -8.72 10.65
N PRO A 10 2.71 -8.84 10.93
CA PRO A 10 1.86 -9.75 10.18
C PRO A 10 1.57 -9.23 8.77
N TRP A 11 1.74 -7.93 8.53
CA TRP A 11 1.45 -7.26 7.27
C TRP A 11 2.64 -7.34 6.29
N CYS A 12 3.82 -6.86 6.68
CA CYS A 12 4.98 -6.79 5.77
C CYS A 12 6.19 -7.63 6.21
N LYS A 13 5.97 -8.57 7.14
CA LYS A 13 6.96 -9.56 7.62
C LYS A 13 8.26 -9.03 8.22
N THR A 14 8.36 -7.72 8.42
CA THR A 14 9.48 -7.09 9.10
C THR A 14 9.55 -7.62 10.53
N LYS A 15 10.72 -8.17 10.90
CA LYS A 15 10.97 -8.69 12.25
C LYS A 15 11.47 -7.58 13.16
N TYR A 16 10.93 -7.52 14.37
CA TYR A 16 11.31 -6.58 15.40
C TYR A 16 11.92 -7.34 16.58
N PRO A 17 13.12 -6.95 17.05
CA PRO A 17 13.76 -7.60 18.20
C PRO A 17 13.08 -7.24 19.53
N ASN A 18 12.26 -6.18 19.57
CA ASN A 18 11.64 -5.66 20.79
C ASN A 18 10.12 -5.53 20.64
N SER A 19 9.36 -6.00 21.64
CA SER A 19 7.91 -6.02 21.69
C SER A 19 7.25 -4.69 22.05
N ASN A 20 8.01 -3.65 22.44
CA ASN A 20 7.46 -2.35 22.84
C ASN A 20 6.93 -1.49 21.68
N VAL A 21 6.99 -1.99 20.44
CA VAL A 21 6.47 -1.28 19.28
C VAL A 21 5.05 -1.79 19.01
N THR A 22 4.07 -0.88 18.98
CA THR A 22 2.67 -1.21 18.69
C THR A 22 2.36 -1.21 17.19
N ASN A 23 3.09 -0.41 16.40
CA ASN A 23 2.91 -0.24 14.96
C ASN A 23 4.19 -0.49 14.17
N CYS A 24 4.09 -1.18 13.04
CA CYS A 24 5.21 -1.46 12.17
C CYS A 24 5.80 -0.18 11.57
N THR A 25 7.08 0.09 11.83
CA THR A 25 7.82 1.21 11.21
C THR A 25 8.03 1.08 9.70
N ASN A 26 7.72 -0.09 9.12
CA ASN A 26 7.93 -0.38 7.71
C ASN A 26 6.66 -0.22 6.85
N CYS A 27 5.49 -0.66 7.34
CA CYS A 27 4.20 -0.54 6.64
C CYS A 27 3.14 0.27 7.40
N GLY A 28 3.33 0.57 8.68
CA GLY A 28 2.37 1.30 9.51
C GLY A 28 1.27 0.45 10.16
N GLY A 29 1.16 -0.84 9.82
CA GLY A 29 0.16 -1.74 10.39
C GLY A 29 0.43 -2.12 11.85
N THR A 30 -0.62 -2.47 12.59
CA THR A 30 -0.54 -2.87 14.00
C THR A 30 0.17 -4.21 14.16
N LEU A 31 1.02 -4.34 15.19
CA LEU A 31 1.80 -5.54 15.49
C LEU A 31 1.05 -6.55 16.37
N GLU A 32 -0.04 -6.12 17.01
CA GLU A 32 -0.92 -6.97 17.83
C GLU A 32 -1.80 -7.91 16.99
N TYR A 33 -1.85 -7.72 15.67
CA TYR A 33 -2.65 -8.57 14.79
C TYR A 33 -2.06 -9.99 14.71
N THR A 34 -2.85 -10.97 15.11
CA THR A 34 -2.50 -12.39 14.95
C THR A 34 -3.11 -12.89 13.65
N ILE A 35 -2.29 -13.41 12.73
CA ILE A 35 -2.68 -13.91 11.39
C ILE A 35 -3.75 -15.03 11.46
N THR A 36 -3.97 -15.61 12.64
CA THR A 36 -4.93 -16.70 12.86
C THR A 36 -6.39 -16.26 12.96
N SER A 37 -6.70 -14.96 12.95
CA SER A 37 -8.09 -14.51 12.86
C SER A 37 -8.38 -14.04 11.43
N ASP A 38 -9.35 -14.66 10.77
CA ASP A 38 -9.93 -14.20 9.49
C ASP A 38 -10.57 -12.79 9.57
N GLY A 39 -10.50 -12.14 10.73
CA GLY A 39 -11.05 -10.82 11.01
C GLY A 39 -10.39 -9.67 10.23
N MET A 40 -11.08 -8.54 10.22
CA MET A 40 -10.72 -7.31 9.50
C MET A 40 -9.42 -6.64 10.00
N GLY A 41 -8.94 -7.05 11.17
CA GLY A 41 -7.90 -6.36 11.91
C GLY A 41 -8.44 -5.14 12.66
N SER A 42 -7.53 -4.40 13.30
CA SER A 42 -7.86 -3.18 14.03
C SER A 42 -8.33 -2.08 13.08
N GLU A 43 -9.40 -1.38 13.46
CA GLU A 43 -9.85 -0.20 12.74
C GLU A 43 -8.70 0.81 12.58
N PRO A 44 -8.55 1.45 11.40
CA PRO A 44 -7.58 2.52 11.23
C PRO A 44 -7.79 3.65 12.25
N PRO A 45 -6.69 4.30 12.70
CA PRO A 45 -6.81 5.45 13.58
C PRO A 45 -7.57 6.60 12.89
N ILE A 46 -8.07 7.55 13.67
CA ILE A 46 -8.79 8.71 13.13
C ILE A 46 -7.81 9.56 12.29
N ALA A 47 -8.26 10.01 11.11
CA ALA A 47 -7.47 10.91 10.25
C ALA A 47 -7.31 12.30 10.91
N PRO A 48 -6.17 13.00 10.72
CA PRO A 48 -5.04 12.65 9.87
C PRO A 48 -4.09 11.62 10.51
N ARG A 49 -3.69 10.61 9.73
CA ARG A 49 -2.80 9.51 10.14
C ARG A 49 -1.37 9.81 9.74
N VAL A 50 -0.42 9.43 10.60
CA VAL A 50 1.00 9.55 10.31
C VAL A 50 1.54 8.24 9.77
N LEU A 51 1.82 8.20 8.47
CA LEU A 51 2.49 7.06 7.85
C LEU A 51 4.01 7.09 8.08
N PRO A 52 4.68 5.93 8.22
CA PRO A 52 6.14 5.89 8.36
C PRO A 52 6.84 6.54 7.17
N ALA A 53 7.84 7.38 7.42
CA ALA A 53 8.57 8.08 6.35
C ALA A 53 9.24 7.13 5.34
N LYS A 54 9.71 5.96 5.82
CA LYS A 54 10.29 4.91 4.97
C LYS A 54 9.26 4.32 4.01
N PHE A 55 8.02 4.12 4.48
CA PHE A 55 6.91 3.65 3.67
C PHE A 55 6.57 4.67 2.57
N LYS A 56 6.41 5.94 2.94
CA LYS A 56 6.16 7.04 1.98
C LYS A 56 7.24 7.15 0.91
N ARG A 57 8.51 7.08 1.32
CA ARG A 57 9.64 7.15 0.40
C ARG A 57 9.64 5.95 -0.55
N ARG A 58 9.28 4.76 -0.07
CA ARG A 58 9.18 3.56 -0.91
C ARG A 58 8.13 3.76 -1.99
N ILE A 59 6.88 4.08 -1.62
CA ILE A 59 5.79 4.29 -2.59
C ILE A 59 6.15 5.39 -3.60
N LYS A 60 6.74 6.51 -3.15
CA LYS A 60 7.06 7.62 -4.05
C LYS A 60 8.18 7.32 -5.05
N TYR A 61 9.25 6.64 -4.61
CA TYR A 61 10.51 6.63 -5.39
C TYR A 61 10.99 5.25 -5.81
N THR A 62 10.80 4.20 -5.00
CA THR A 62 11.40 2.87 -5.27
C THR A 62 10.37 1.80 -5.62
N GLY A 63 9.11 1.97 -5.20
CA GLY A 63 7.98 1.10 -5.55
C GLY A 63 7.20 1.61 -6.76
N ASN A 64 7.58 2.77 -7.32
CA ASN A 64 6.92 3.35 -8.48
C ASN A 64 7.86 3.37 -9.69
N VAL A 65 7.63 2.43 -10.61
CA VAL A 65 8.42 2.25 -11.84
C VAL A 65 8.46 3.54 -12.68
N MET A 66 7.34 4.27 -12.79
CA MET A 66 7.28 5.52 -13.55
C MET A 66 8.17 6.62 -12.92
N THR A 67 8.19 6.72 -11.60
CA THR A 67 9.12 7.63 -10.91
C THR A 67 10.57 7.23 -11.17
N MET A 68 10.91 5.94 -11.08
CA MET A 68 12.27 5.46 -11.33
C MET A 68 12.73 5.75 -12.77
N ILE A 69 11.91 5.41 -13.77
CA ILE A 69 12.18 5.73 -15.18
C ILE A 69 12.36 7.24 -15.34
N GLY A 70 11.48 8.04 -14.72
CA GLY A 70 11.58 9.49 -14.77
C GLY A 70 12.91 10.03 -14.26
N ILE A 71 13.36 9.57 -13.09
CA ILE A 71 14.64 9.96 -12.49
C ILE A 71 15.82 9.57 -13.39
N ILE A 72 15.82 8.35 -13.93
CA ILE A 72 16.89 7.86 -14.81
C ILE A 72 16.93 8.64 -16.12
N PHE A 73 15.80 9.08 -16.66
CA PHE A 73 15.78 9.83 -17.92
C PHE A 73 16.09 11.32 -17.72
N THR A 74 15.87 11.85 -16.52
CA THR A 74 16.14 13.26 -16.21
C THR A 74 17.55 13.53 -15.71
N ILE A 75 18.10 12.72 -14.79
CA ILE A 75 19.36 13.04 -14.09
C ILE A 75 20.60 12.78 -14.94
N PRO A 76 20.91 11.54 -15.39
CA PRO A 76 22.13 11.28 -16.15
C PRO A 76 22.07 11.87 -17.57
N PHE A 77 20.88 12.01 -18.17
CA PHE A 77 20.72 12.55 -19.53
C PHE A 77 20.33 14.03 -19.57
N PHE A 78 20.57 14.77 -18.48
CA PHE A 78 20.20 16.19 -18.36
C PHE A 78 20.81 17.08 -19.45
N TRP A 79 21.93 16.67 -20.05
CA TRP A 79 22.58 17.37 -21.16
C TRP A 79 21.86 17.21 -22.51
N THR A 80 20.93 16.27 -22.62
CA THR A 80 20.07 16.13 -23.80
C THR A 80 18.76 16.88 -23.58
N ILE A 81 18.09 17.32 -24.65
CA ILE A 81 16.78 17.99 -24.51
C ILE A 81 15.64 16.97 -24.41
N LEU A 82 15.68 15.92 -25.23
CA LEU A 82 14.59 14.97 -25.37
C LEU A 82 14.37 14.11 -24.12
N PHE A 83 15.44 13.53 -23.56
CA PHE A 83 15.29 12.59 -22.44
C PHE A 83 14.81 13.26 -21.14
N PRO A 84 15.26 14.47 -20.74
CA PRO A 84 14.73 15.14 -19.57
C PRO A 84 13.27 15.53 -19.69
N ILE A 85 12.79 15.91 -20.87
CA ILE A 85 11.36 16.21 -21.07
C ILE A 85 10.51 14.96 -20.81
N ILE A 86 10.89 13.83 -21.41
CA ILE A 86 10.22 12.54 -21.19
C ILE A 86 10.33 12.13 -19.72
N GLY A 87 11.52 12.26 -19.14
CA GLY A 87 11.80 11.91 -17.75
C GLY A 87 10.97 12.72 -16.76
N ILE A 88 10.84 14.04 -16.96
CA ILE A 88 10.01 14.92 -16.12
C ILE A 88 8.55 14.51 -16.20
N PHE A 89 8.03 14.17 -17.38
CA PHE A 89 6.65 13.73 -17.53
C PHE A 89 6.40 12.41 -16.77
N CYS A 90 7.28 11.41 -16.94
CA CYS A 90 7.20 10.15 -16.21
C CYS A 90 7.33 10.35 -14.70
N TRP A 91 8.26 11.18 -14.24
CA TRP A 91 8.46 11.48 -12.83
C TRP A 91 7.22 12.15 -12.22
N ARG A 92 6.67 13.18 -12.88
CA ARG A 92 5.44 13.85 -12.41
C ARG A 92 4.26 12.90 -12.35
N LYS A 93 4.09 12.03 -13.35
CA LYS A 93 3.02 11.02 -13.37
C LYS A 93 3.21 10.01 -12.23
N GLY A 94 4.43 9.52 -12.02
CA GLY A 94 4.76 8.60 -10.92
C GLY A 94 4.47 9.21 -9.55
N LEU A 95 4.93 10.44 -9.29
CA LEU A 95 4.63 11.13 -8.04
C LEU A 95 3.14 11.38 -7.83
N LYS A 96 2.38 11.67 -8.89
CA LYS A 96 0.92 11.81 -8.81
C LYS A 96 0.28 10.49 -8.36
N THR A 97 0.60 9.38 -9.03
CA THR A 97 0.09 8.05 -8.66
C THR A 97 0.43 7.70 -7.21
N ALA A 98 1.67 7.95 -6.77
CA ALA A 98 2.07 7.71 -5.39
C ALA A 98 1.30 8.56 -4.37
N ASN A 99 1.00 9.82 -4.70
CA ASN A 99 0.20 10.67 -3.83
C ASN A 99 -1.28 10.24 -3.82
N ASP A 100 -1.83 9.82 -4.97
CA ASP A 100 -3.21 9.33 -5.04
C ASP A 100 -3.42 8.07 -4.18
N GLU A 101 -2.37 7.25 -4.02
CA GLU A 101 -2.37 6.09 -3.10
C GLU A 101 -2.17 6.49 -1.62
N LEU A 102 -1.29 7.44 -1.34
CA LEU A 102 -0.95 7.85 0.04
C LEU A 102 -2.02 8.73 0.69
N LEU A 103 -2.70 9.59 -0.07
CA LEU A 103 -3.71 10.52 0.45
C LEU A 103 -4.86 9.83 1.21
N PRO A 104 -5.55 8.79 0.67
CA PRO A 104 -6.59 8.11 1.43
C PRO A 104 -6.05 7.41 2.69
N LEU A 105 -4.81 6.94 2.68
CA LEU A 105 -4.17 6.37 3.86
C LEU A 105 -3.93 7.43 4.95
N GLU A 106 -3.51 8.64 4.60
CA GLU A 106 -3.25 9.72 5.57
C GLU A 106 -4.53 10.45 6.01
N GLU A 107 -5.41 10.81 5.07
CA GLU A 107 -6.53 11.74 5.32
C GLU A 107 -7.90 11.09 5.17
N GLY A 108 -7.97 9.86 4.66
CA GLY A 108 -9.24 9.21 4.32
C GLY A 108 -10.07 8.78 5.54
N LYS A 109 -11.38 8.72 5.36
CA LYS A 109 -12.32 8.11 6.31
C LYS A 109 -12.31 6.60 6.13
N ALA A 110 -12.52 5.89 7.23
CA ALA A 110 -12.61 4.44 7.24
C ALA A 110 -14.04 3.97 6.95
N THR A 111 -14.16 2.85 6.24
CA THR A 111 -15.39 2.10 6.08
C THR A 111 -15.05 0.63 5.89
N VAL A 112 -16.07 -0.22 5.98
CA VAL A 112 -15.92 -1.65 5.68
C VAL A 112 -16.06 -1.86 4.17
N GLY A 113 -15.14 -2.63 3.60
CA GLY A 113 -15.23 -3.12 2.24
C GLY A 113 -15.13 -4.65 2.19
N GLU A 114 -15.37 -5.19 1.00
CA GLU A 114 -15.34 -6.62 0.71
C GLU A 114 -14.45 -6.89 -0.50
N ILE A 115 -13.62 -7.93 -0.43
CA ILE A 115 -12.77 -8.34 -1.55
C ILE A 115 -13.63 -9.01 -2.62
N THR A 116 -13.58 -8.48 -3.84
CA THR A 116 -14.30 -9.05 -4.99
C THR A 116 -13.44 -9.90 -5.90
N ASP A 117 -12.14 -9.63 -5.98
CA ASP A 117 -11.20 -10.39 -6.81
C ASP A 117 -9.79 -10.35 -6.24
N ILE A 118 -9.05 -11.45 -6.40
CA ILE A 118 -7.62 -11.54 -6.11
C ILE A 118 -6.97 -12.22 -7.30
N ARG A 119 -6.15 -11.48 -8.04
CA ARG A 119 -5.49 -12.00 -9.25
C ARG A 119 -4.01 -11.64 -9.29
N LYS A 120 -3.23 -12.38 -10.07
CA LYS A 120 -1.84 -12.03 -10.37
C LYS A 120 -1.77 -11.06 -11.55
N ASP A 121 -0.95 -10.03 -11.39
CA ASP A 121 -0.59 -9.11 -12.46
C ASP A 121 0.67 -9.60 -13.17
N TYR A 122 0.48 -10.29 -14.29
CA TYR A 122 1.58 -10.78 -15.12
C TYR A 122 2.25 -9.70 -15.97
N THR A 123 1.75 -8.45 -15.95
CA THR A 123 2.38 -7.36 -16.70
C THR A 123 3.65 -6.85 -16.00
N GLN A 124 3.80 -7.17 -14.71
CA GLN A 124 4.93 -6.80 -13.88
C GLN A 124 5.56 -8.06 -13.27
N SER A 125 6.89 -8.06 -13.13
CA SER A 125 7.59 -9.08 -12.34
C SER A 125 8.82 -8.50 -11.68
N LEU A 126 9.07 -8.92 -10.45
CA LEU A 126 10.29 -8.64 -9.71
C LEU A 126 10.89 -9.98 -9.30
N ASN A 127 12.14 -10.26 -9.68
CA ASN A 127 12.82 -11.53 -9.38
C ASN A 127 12.04 -12.80 -9.81
N GLY A 128 11.28 -12.72 -10.91
CA GLY A 128 10.48 -13.84 -11.41
C GLY A 128 9.14 -14.04 -10.70
N GLU A 129 8.79 -13.16 -9.76
CA GLU A 129 7.48 -13.17 -9.09
C GLU A 129 6.62 -12.01 -9.58
N SER A 130 5.38 -12.33 -9.97
CA SER A 130 4.38 -11.34 -10.37
C SER A 130 3.55 -10.91 -9.16
N PRO A 131 3.33 -9.60 -8.97
CA PRO A 131 2.54 -9.11 -7.85
C PRO A 131 1.08 -9.51 -7.97
N SER A 132 0.37 -9.52 -6.85
CA SER A 132 -1.09 -9.67 -6.81
C SER A 132 -1.78 -8.30 -6.85
N ILE A 133 -2.98 -8.28 -7.41
CA ILE A 133 -3.94 -7.19 -7.35
C ILE A 133 -5.14 -7.70 -6.56
N VAL A 134 -5.56 -6.91 -5.57
CA VAL A 134 -6.78 -7.11 -4.82
C VAL A 134 -7.79 -6.05 -5.25
N GLU A 135 -8.95 -6.48 -5.72
CA GLU A 135 -10.09 -5.60 -5.98
C GLU A 135 -11.10 -5.72 -4.85
N PHE A 136 -11.69 -4.59 -4.49
CA PHE A 136 -12.66 -4.52 -3.42
C PHE A 136 -13.79 -3.55 -3.75
N VAL A 137 -14.93 -3.78 -3.12
CA VAL A 137 -16.08 -2.87 -3.13
C VAL A 137 -16.32 -2.35 -1.73
N PHE A 138 -16.82 -1.11 -1.65
CA PHE A 138 -17.23 -0.50 -0.40
C PHE A 138 -18.39 0.46 -0.66
N GLU A 139 -19.14 0.79 0.40
CA GLU A 139 -20.30 1.65 0.30
C GLU A 139 -20.05 2.98 1.01
N VAL A 140 -20.45 4.07 0.35
CA VAL A 140 -20.43 5.43 0.90
C VAL A 140 -21.77 6.09 0.57
N ASN A 141 -22.54 6.47 1.60
CA ASN A 141 -23.84 7.13 1.45
C ASN A 141 -24.84 6.37 0.54
N GLY A 142 -24.86 5.03 0.57
CA GLY A 142 -25.74 4.23 -0.29
C GLY A 142 -25.21 3.97 -1.70
N ILE A 143 -24.01 4.46 -2.04
CA ILE A 143 -23.38 4.30 -3.35
C ILE A 143 -22.21 3.32 -3.22
N GLN A 144 -22.21 2.29 -4.07
CA GLN A 144 -21.11 1.33 -4.13
C GLN A 144 -19.97 1.88 -4.99
N HIS A 145 -18.77 1.91 -4.41
CA HIS A 145 -17.53 2.27 -5.10
C HIS A 145 -16.65 1.03 -5.25
N LYS A 146 -15.80 1.06 -6.28
CA LYS A 146 -14.80 0.03 -6.56
C LYS A 146 -13.41 0.61 -6.38
N GLY A 147 -12.55 -0.12 -5.68
CA GLY A 147 -11.14 0.21 -5.52
C GLY A 147 -10.26 -0.99 -5.83
N ASN A 148 -8.97 -0.72 -6.02
CA ASN A 148 -7.98 -1.76 -6.15
C ASN A 148 -6.67 -1.37 -5.45
N VAL A 149 -5.95 -2.37 -4.98
CA VAL A 149 -4.56 -2.23 -4.51
C VAL A 149 -3.72 -3.26 -5.25
N GLY A 150 -2.68 -2.80 -5.92
CA GLY A 150 -1.73 -3.62 -6.67
C GLY A 150 -0.35 -3.66 -6.01
N ASN A 151 0.63 -4.25 -6.73
CA ASN A 151 2.02 -4.37 -6.27
C ASN A 151 2.19 -5.17 -4.96
N ILE A 152 1.30 -6.10 -4.67
CA ILE A 152 1.36 -6.93 -3.47
C ILE A 152 2.23 -8.16 -3.75
N TYR A 153 3.44 -8.20 -3.18
CA TYR A 153 4.36 -9.32 -3.37
C TYR A 153 4.31 -10.34 -2.22
N ASP A 154 3.88 -9.93 -1.02
CA ASP A 154 3.93 -10.81 0.15
C ASP A 154 2.74 -11.79 0.18
N GLN A 155 3.04 -13.08 0.32
CA GLN A 155 2.03 -14.16 0.30
C GLN A 155 1.10 -14.13 1.51
N VAL A 156 1.44 -13.36 2.56
CA VAL A 156 0.64 -13.32 3.78
C VAL A 156 -0.60 -12.46 3.66
N HIS A 157 -0.65 -11.60 2.66
CA HIS A 157 -1.90 -10.97 2.24
C HIS A 157 -2.82 -11.93 1.47
N LEU A 158 -2.31 -13.08 0.98
CA LEU A 158 -3.07 -14.11 0.27
C LEU A 158 -3.79 -15.10 1.20
N THR A 159 -3.71 -14.94 2.52
CA THR A 159 -4.61 -15.68 3.42
C THR A 159 -6.04 -15.18 3.29
N LYS A 160 -6.23 -13.91 2.88
CA LYS A 160 -7.53 -13.35 2.58
C LYS A 160 -8.11 -13.96 1.31
N LYS A 161 -9.40 -14.21 1.32
CA LYS A 161 -10.17 -14.80 0.22
C LYS A 161 -11.16 -13.78 -0.33
N VAL A 162 -11.63 -14.04 -1.55
CA VAL A 162 -12.78 -13.33 -2.10
C VAL A 162 -13.98 -13.51 -1.15
N GLY A 163 -14.66 -12.41 -0.85
CA GLY A 163 -15.72 -12.33 0.15
C GLY A 163 -15.26 -11.93 1.56
N ASP A 164 -13.95 -11.90 1.83
CA ASP A 164 -13.46 -11.43 3.12
C ASP A 164 -13.65 -9.91 3.25
N GLN A 165 -13.99 -9.49 4.46
CA GLN A 165 -14.10 -8.08 4.79
C GLN A 165 -12.73 -7.48 5.17
N LEU A 166 -12.54 -6.22 4.77
CA LEU A 166 -11.34 -5.43 5.07
C LEU A 166 -11.73 -3.98 5.39
N TRP A 167 -10.80 -3.26 6.03
CA TRP A 167 -10.95 -1.82 6.21
C TRP A 167 -10.54 -1.11 4.92
N VAL A 168 -11.43 -0.30 4.38
CA VAL A 168 -11.14 0.62 3.28
C VAL A 168 -11.02 2.03 3.84
N VAL A 169 -9.99 2.75 3.42
CA VAL A 169 -9.89 4.19 3.64
C VAL A 169 -10.10 4.92 2.33
N TYR A 170 -10.98 5.91 2.33
CA TYR A 170 -11.35 6.67 1.12
C TYR A 170 -11.40 8.17 1.41
N LEU A 171 -11.21 8.99 0.38
CA LEU A 171 -11.38 10.44 0.51
C LEU A 171 -12.86 10.84 0.40
N PRO A 172 -13.45 11.53 1.39
CA PRO A 172 -14.88 11.86 1.36
C PRO A 172 -15.30 12.75 0.19
N ASN A 173 -14.38 13.59 -0.30
CA ASN A 173 -14.62 14.50 -1.43
C ASN A 173 -14.40 13.82 -2.79
N ASP A 174 -13.75 12.66 -2.81
CA ASP A 174 -13.40 11.90 -4.02
C ASP A 174 -13.28 10.40 -3.67
N PRO A 175 -14.41 9.68 -3.48
CA PRO A 175 -14.39 8.31 -2.97
C PRO A 175 -13.66 7.33 -3.89
N ASP A 176 -13.50 7.65 -5.17
CA ASP A 176 -12.74 6.82 -6.12
C ASP A 176 -11.26 6.71 -5.73
N LYS A 177 -10.76 7.66 -4.92
CA LYS A 177 -9.46 7.54 -4.24
C LYS A 177 -9.63 6.79 -2.94
N SER A 178 -9.34 5.49 -3.01
CA SER A 178 -9.43 4.56 -1.89
C SER A 178 -8.21 3.66 -1.80
N SER A 179 -7.97 3.10 -0.61
CA SER A 179 -6.92 2.12 -0.36
C SER A 179 -7.34 1.18 0.78
N VAL A 180 -6.65 0.05 0.91
CA VAL A 180 -6.90 -0.93 1.97
C VAL A 180 -6.06 -0.59 3.20
N TRP A 181 -6.66 -0.77 4.38
CA TRP A 181 -5.98 -0.68 5.66
C TRP A 181 -5.87 -2.04 6.38
N PRO A 182 -4.72 -2.34 6.98
CA PRO A 182 -3.42 -1.67 6.81
C PRO A 182 -2.88 -1.76 5.37
N PRO A 183 -1.93 -0.90 5.00
CA PRO A 183 -1.41 -0.90 3.64
C PRO A 183 -0.81 -2.25 3.26
N LEU A 184 -1.30 -2.82 2.16
CA LEU A 184 -0.80 -4.06 1.57
C LEU A 184 0.41 -3.72 0.68
N VAL A 185 1.53 -4.41 0.85
CA VAL A 185 2.80 -4.14 0.13
C VAL A 185 3.50 -5.43 -0.27
#